data_AF-A0A6A5A9L3-F1
#
_entry.id   AF-A0A6A5A9L3-F1
#
_cell.length_a   1.000
_cell.length_b   1.000
_cell.length_c   1.000
_cell.angle_alpha   90.00
_cell.angle_beta   90.00
_cell.angle_gamma   90.00
#
_symmetry.space_group_name_H-M   'P 1'
#
loop_
_entity.id
_entity.type
_entity.pdbx_description
1 polymer ?
#
loop_
_entity_poly.entity_id
_entity_poly.type
_entity_poly.pdbx_seq_one_letter_code
_entity_poly.pdbx_strand_id
1 'polypeptide(L)'
;MVAVMMALSWMALLTSLQSVPVPKIWRNRPLCYSAPVFIYCTILFFVIYEGSFDSGKVESEAMWSHAKGTLGLVVHGQTRSSGAYTMTGMTPVIYLIMPDLVVCMLVAWGVSIAAHKWHVGYAILDTSWTSHNEFVNQLPKPQWVTSLNLDHKNTISMGSKLFCKPSLLVLLGYCIIRDKGVDATAATTNLYHPASSHHSSTHDKVETASYVVTTTKEGTTASRLGTTLYAAAQPPPHSSPNRLKTEFIVISIYDLVAALLPWIRRLVYSPHQFGTITTNKFLVTKSHTRLHQKANYTYSRGDCCG
;
A
#
# COMPACT_ATOMS: atom_id res chain seq x y z
N MET A 1 -15.32 18.99 0.18
CA MET A 1 -14.37 19.10 -0.95
C MET A 1 -13.13 19.91 -0.56
N VAL A 2 -13.28 21.17 -0.12
CA VAL A 2 -12.15 22.02 0.31
C VAL A 2 -11.26 21.34 1.36
N ALA A 3 -11.86 20.72 2.39
CA ALA A 3 -11.10 19.99 3.42
C ALA A 3 -10.24 18.84 2.86
N VAL A 4 -10.73 18.12 1.85
CA VAL A 4 -9.99 17.04 1.19
C VAL A 4 -8.82 17.64 0.40
N MET A 5 -9.06 18.71 -0.36
CA MET A 5 -8.00 19.40 -1.11
C MET A 5 -6.90 19.92 -0.19
N MET A 6 -7.27 20.45 0.98
CA MET A 6 -6.31 20.92 1.97
C MET A 6 -5.51 19.77 2.59
N ALA A 7 -6.16 18.66 2.95
CA ALA A 7 -5.47 17.46 3.44
C ALA A 7 -4.50 16.88 2.39
N LEU A 8 -4.91 16.82 1.13
CA LEU A 8 -4.03 16.38 0.03
C LEU A 8 -2.86 17.35 -0.18
N SER A 9 -3.10 18.66 -0.08
CA SER A 9 -2.05 19.69 -0.17
C SER A 9 -1.05 19.55 0.97
N TRP A 10 -1.51 19.25 2.19
CA TRP A 10 -0.65 18.96 3.33
C TRP A 10 0.20 17.70 3.10
N MET A 11 -0.38 16.62 2.57
CA MET A 11 0.40 15.44 2.20
C MET A 11 1.45 15.75 1.13
N ALA A 12 1.13 16.56 0.12
CA ALA A 12 2.08 17.01 -0.89
C ALA A 12 3.22 17.86 -0.28
N LEU A 13 2.91 18.69 0.71
CA LEU A 13 3.90 19.43 1.49
C LEU A 13 4.81 18.48 2.28
N LEU A 14 4.23 17.48 2.95
CA LEU A 14 5.00 16.45 3.67
C LEU A 14 5.86 15.58 2.73
N THR A 15 5.43 15.35 1.49
CA THR A 15 6.23 14.69 0.46
C THR A 15 7.39 15.59 0.04
N SER A 16 7.15 16.88 -0.16
CA SER A 16 8.18 17.86 -0.49
C SER A 16 9.21 18.02 0.64
N LEU A 17 8.76 17.90 1.90
CA LEU A 17 9.62 17.92 3.08
C LEU A 17 10.63 16.76 3.08
N GLN A 18 10.34 15.64 2.41
CA GLN A 18 11.29 14.51 2.30
C GLN A 18 12.58 14.87 1.56
N SER A 19 12.57 15.92 0.73
CA SER A 19 13.76 16.40 0.02
C SER A 19 14.70 17.22 0.91
N VAL A 20 14.24 17.66 2.09
CA VAL A 20 15.05 18.46 3.02
C VAL A 20 16.02 17.55 3.78
N PRO A 21 17.33 17.86 3.80
CA PRO A 21 18.33 17.04 4.48
C PRO A 21 18.05 16.95 5.98
N VAL A 22 18.13 15.74 6.53
CA VAL A 22 17.79 15.45 7.93
C VAL A 22 19.03 15.49 8.83
N PRO A 23 18.93 16.10 10.02
CA PRO A 23 20.00 16.02 11.03
C PRO A 23 20.35 14.56 11.37
N LYS A 24 21.62 14.30 11.70
CA LYS A 24 22.12 12.93 11.99
C LYS A 24 21.30 12.18 13.04
N ILE A 25 20.72 12.89 14.01
CA ILE A 25 19.93 12.34 15.13
C ILE A 25 18.60 11.73 14.65
N TRP A 26 18.02 12.27 13.58
CA TRP A 26 16.71 11.87 13.03
C TRP A 26 16.83 10.97 11.81
N ARG A 27 18.06 10.65 11.39
CA ARG A 27 18.30 9.79 10.23
C ARG A 27 17.72 8.40 10.48
N ASN A 28 17.02 7.87 9.48
CA ASN A 28 16.34 6.58 9.51
C ASN A 28 15.20 6.47 10.55
N ARG A 29 14.72 7.61 11.11
CA ARG A 29 13.68 7.63 12.14
C ARG A 29 12.47 8.49 11.73
N PRO A 30 11.76 8.15 10.65
CA PRO A 30 10.59 8.92 10.24
C PRO A 30 9.44 8.76 11.25
N LEU A 31 8.66 9.83 11.40
CA LEU A 31 7.42 9.85 12.16
C LEU A 31 6.31 9.14 11.37
N CYS A 32 5.59 8.24 12.01
CA CYS A 32 4.47 7.52 11.41
C CYS A 32 3.14 8.18 11.69
N TYR A 33 2.29 8.23 10.68
CA TYR A 33 0.90 8.64 10.81
C TYR A 33 -0.02 7.78 9.93
N SER A 34 -1.30 7.71 10.27
CA SER A 34 -2.29 7.00 9.45
C SER A 34 -2.93 7.95 8.44
N ALA A 35 -2.56 7.84 7.16
CA ALA A 35 -3.13 8.66 6.09
C ALA A 35 -4.66 8.55 5.96
N PRO A 36 -5.28 7.34 6.05
CA PRO A 36 -6.74 7.24 6.05
C PRO A 36 -7.39 7.99 7.20
N VAL A 37 -6.88 7.79 8.43
CA VAL A 37 -7.41 8.47 9.62
C VAL A 37 -7.27 9.98 9.48
N PHE A 38 -6.12 10.47 8.99
CA PHE A 38 -5.90 11.89 8.75
C PHE A 38 -6.95 12.50 7.83
N ILE A 39 -7.20 11.89 6.66
CA ILE A 39 -8.16 12.41 5.68
C ILE A 39 -9.57 12.41 6.26
N TYR A 40 -10.01 11.28 6.84
CA TYR A 40 -11.36 11.18 7.39
C TYR A 40 -11.58 12.11 8.59
N CYS A 41 -10.63 12.20 9.52
CA CYS A 41 -10.73 13.11 10.65
C CYS A 41 -10.71 14.57 10.22
N THR A 42 -9.94 14.94 9.19
CA THR A 42 -9.93 16.33 8.68
C THR A 42 -11.31 16.72 8.15
N ILE A 43 -11.99 15.82 7.43
CA ILE A 43 -13.35 16.05 6.94
C ILE A 43 -14.33 16.15 8.13
N LEU A 44 -14.29 15.18 9.05
CA LEU A 44 -15.22 15.12 10.17
C LEU A 44 -15.08 16.32 11.10
N PHE A 45 -13.87 16.67 11.51
CA PHE A 45 -13.63 17.81 12.39
C PHE A 45 -14.08 19.12 11.75
N PHE A 46 -13.78 19.32 10.47
CA PHE A 46 -14.24 20.53 9.78
C PHE A 46 -15.77 20.61 9.69
N VAL A 47 -16.44 19.51 9.32
CA VAL A 47 -17.91 19.48 9.21
C VAL A 47 -18.58 19.67 10.58
N ILE A 48 -18.06 19.04 11.63
CA ILE A 48 -18.58 19.19 12.99
C ILE A 48 -18.37 20.61 13.49
N TYR A 49 -17.18 21.19 13.26
CA TYR A 49 -16.86 22.55 13.66
C TYR A 49 -17.82 23.56 13.01
N GLU A 50 -17.88 23.58 11.68
CA GLU A 50 -18.79 24.48 10.93
C GLU A 50 -20.26 24.25 11.27
N GLY A 51 -20.67 22.99 11.45
CA GLY A 51 -22.04 22.66 11.82
C GLY A 51 -22.42 23.06 13.25
N SER A 52 -21.46 23.15 14.17
CA SER A 52 -21.74 23.52 15.57
C SER A 52 -21.79 25.02 15.79
N PHE A 53 -21.03 25.79 14.99
CA PHE A 53 -20.93 27.24 15.14
C PHE A 53 -21.81 28.02 14.15
N ASP A 54 -22.49 27.33 13.22
CA ASP A 54 -23.26 27.95 12.13
C ASP A 54 -22.45 29.00 11.33
N SER A 55 -21.12 28.98 11.44
CA SER A 55 -20.20 29.96 10.85
C SER A 55 -20.43 30.04 9.34
N GLY A 56 -20.56 28.90 8.65
CA GLY A 56 -20.90 28.89 7.23
C GLY A 56 -22.20 29.64 6.86
N LYS A 57 -23.24 29.65 7.70
CA LYS A 57 -24.46 30.42 7.44
C LYS A 57 -24.25 31.90 7.71
N VAL A 58 -23.66 32.22 8.87
CA VAL A 58 -23.39 33.60 9.27
C VAL A 58 -22.47 34.27 8.26
N GLU A 59 -21.40 33.60 7.84
CA GLU A 59 -20.44 34.12 6.86
C GLU A 59 -21.03 34.16 5.43
N SER A 60 -21.94 33.25 5.08
CA SER A 60 -22.69 33.32 3.82
C SER A 60 -23.64 34.52 3.78
N GLU A 61 -24.32 34.84 4.88
CA GLU A 61 -25.14 36.05 4.99
C GLU A 61 -24.29 37.32 5.04
N ALA A 62 -23.17 37.27 5.78
CA ALA A 62 -22.19 38.34 5.84
C ALA A 62 -21.61 38.62 4.46
N MET A 63 -21.31 37.60 3.64
CA MET A 63 -20.82 37.73 2.27
C MET A 63 -21.71 38.67 1.45
N TRP A 64 -23.03 38.47 1.47
CA TRP A 64 -23.98 39.31 0.71
C TRP A 64 -24.07 40.76 1.20
N SER A 65 -23.66 41.03 2.44
CA SER A 65 -23.72 42.34 3.08
C SER A 65 -22.34 43.01 3.26
N HIS A 66 -21.24 42.28 3.01
CA HIS A 66 -19.87 42.73 3.25
C HIS A 66 -19.43 43.86 2.32
N ALA A 67 -19.85 43.80 1.06
CA ALA A 67 -19.51 44.79 0.05
C ALA A 67 -20.74 45.62 -0.33
N LYS A 68 -20.57 46.94 -0.42
CA LYS A 68 -21.64 47.85 -0.83
C LYS A 68 -21.98 47.57 -2.30
N GLY A 69 -23.21 47.13 -2.56
CA GLY A 69 -23.69 46.92 -3.92
C GLY A 69 -23.72 48.24 -4.70
N THR A 70 -23.05 48.29 -5.85
CA THR A 70 -23.03 49.45 -6.75
C THR A 70 -24.34 49.57 -7.52
N LEU A 71 -24.99 48.43 -7.79
CA LEU A 71 -26.26 48.36 -8.51
C LEU A 71 -27.27 47.54 -7.71
N GLY A 72 -28.44 48.12 -7.46
CA GLY A 72 -29.58 47.44 -6.83
C GLY A 72 -30.60 47.02 -7.89
N LEU A 73 -31.19 45.85 -7.73
CA LEU A 73 -32.27 45.35 -8.57
C LEU A 73 -33.58 45.43 -7.78
N VAL A 74 -34.58 46.12 -8.33
CA VAL A 74 -35.88 46.27 -7.67
C VAL A 74 -36.78 45.11 -8.06
N VAL A 75 -37.05 44.20 -7.12
CA VAL A 75 -38.01 43.10 -7.30
C VAL A 75 -39.18 43.34 -6.36
N HIS A 76 -40.40 43.42 -6.89
CA HIS A 76 -41.62 43.68 -6.09
C HIS A 76 -41.52 44.94 -5.19
N GLY A 77 -40.92 46.02 -5.69
CA GLY A 77 -40.74 47.27 -4.92
C GLY A 77 -39.67 47.21 -3.82
N GLN A 78 -38.98 46.08 -3.65
CA GLN A 78 -37.87 45.91 -2.72
C GLN A 78 -36.54 45.92 -3.48
N THR A 79 -35.60 46.76 -3.05
CA THR A 79 -34.26 46.82 -3.66
C THR A 79 -33.40 45.68 -3.11
N ARG A 80 -32.98 44.75 -3.98
CA ARG A 80 -32.07 43.64 -3.68
C ARG A 80 -30.70 43.90 -4.31
N SER A 81 -29.63 43.38 -3.72
CA SER A 81 -28.29 43.51 -4.32
C SER A 81 -28.23 42.74 -5.65
N SER A 82 -27.73 43.37 -6.72
CA SER A 82 -27.63 42.74 -8.05
C SER A 82 -26.35 41.91 -8.26
N GLY A 83 -25.48 41.82 -7.23
CA GLY A 83 -24.17 41.16 -7.34
C GLY A 83 -23.07 42.04 -7.97
N ALA A 84 -23.38 43.27 -8.38
CA ALA A 84 -22.39 44.26 -8.79
C ALA A 84 -21.85 45.01 -7.57
N TYR A 85 -20.57 44.81 -7.24
CA TYR A 85 -19.92 45.38 -6.06
C TYR A 85 -18.90 46.47 -6.44
N THR A 86 -18.49 47.28 -5.47
CA THR A 86 -17.45 48.31 -5.63
C THR A 86 -16.07 47.69 -5.93
N MET A 87 -15.08 48.51 -6.33
CA MET A 87 -13.73 48.03 -6.69
C MET A 87 -12.99 47.25 -5.58
N THR A 88 -13.40 47.40 -4.32
CA THR A 88 -12.92 46.60 -3.18
C THR A 88 -13.33 45.13 -3.26
N GLY A 89 -14.29 44.78 -4.12
CA GLY A 89 -14.74 43.41 -4.35
C GLY A 89 -15.39 42.77 -3.13
N MET A 90 -15.57 41.46 -3.20
CA MET A 90 -16.10 40.63 -2.12
C MET A 90 -15.01 39.62 -1.73
N THR A 91 -14.79 39.45 -0.43
CA THR A 91 -13.86 38.43 0.09
C THR A 91 -14.46 37.04 -0.14
N PRO A 92 -13.76 36.13 -0.84
CA PRO A 92 -14.24 34.76 -1.00
C PRO A 92 -14.41 34.06 0.35
N VAL A 93 -15.53 33.35 0.53
CA VAL A 93 -15.86 32.62 1.77
C VAL A 93 -14.73 31.68 2.21
N ILE A 94 -14.01 31.10 1.24
CA ILE A 94 -12.88 30.21 1.54
C ILE A 94 -11.79 30.87 2.39
N TYR A 95 -11.53 32.18 2.26
CA TYR A 95 -10.54 32.87 3.09
C TYR A 95 -11.01 33.07 4.53
N LEU A 96 -12.32 33.17 4.73
CA LEU A 96 -12.93 33.33 6.06
C LEU A 96 -12.86 32.02 6.84
N ILE A 97 -13.14 30.89 6.18
CA ILE A 97 -13.09 29.54 6.80
C ILE A 97 -11.68 28.91 6.81
N MET A 98 -10.70 29.52 6.15
CA MET A 98 -9.36 28.95 5.98
C MET A 98 -8.63 28.72 7.31
N PRO A 99 -8.63 29.67 8.28
CA PRO A 99 -7.97 29.48 9.56
C PRO A 99 -8.53 28.27 10.32
N ASP A 100 -9.86 28.15 10.36
CA ASP A 100 -10.56 27.07 11.05
C ASP A 100 -10.26 25.71 10.39
N LEU A 101 -10.19 25.70 9.05
CA LEU A 101 -9.81 24.52 8.30
C LEU A 101 -8.36 24.09 8.60
N VAL A 102 -7.43 25.02 8.69
CA VAL A 102 -6.02 24.74 9.04
C VAL A 102 -5.93 24.14 10.45
N VAL A 103 -6.65 24.72 11.42
CA VAL A 103 -6.69 24.19 12.79
C VAL A 103 -7.25 22.78 12.81
N CYS A 104 -8.40 22.54 12.16
CA CYS A 104 -9.01 21.21 12.06
C CYS A 104 -8.04 20.19 11.43
N MET A 105 -7.32 20.58 10.39
CA MET A 105 -6.33 19.75 9.72
C MET A 105 -5.15 19.40 10.64
N LEU A 106 -4.59 20.38 11.36
CA LEU A 106 -3.46 20.14 12.28
C LEU A 106 -3.88 19.22 13.43
N VAL A 107 -5.08 19.41 13.98
CA VAL A 107 -5.65 18.53 15.01
C VAL A 107 -5.87 17.12 14.45
N ALA A 108 -6.45 16.99 13.25
CA ALA A 108 -6.63 15.71 12.58
C ALA A 108 -5.30 14.99 12.31
N TRP A 109 -4.24 15.73 11.98
CA TRP A 109 -2.90 15.16 11.80
C TRP A 109 -2.35 14.63 13.13
N GLY A 110 -2.48 15.37 14.23
CA GLY A 110 -2.14 14.89 15.57
C GLY A 110 -2.91 13.62 15.96
N VAL A 111 -4.22 13.58 15.72
CA VAL A 111 -5.06 12.40 15.93
C VAL A 111 -4.60 11.22 15.07
N SER A 112 -4.19 11.46 13.83
CA SER A 112 -3.69 10.40 12.95
C SER A 112 -2.38 9.76 13.43
N ILE A 113 -1.51 10.54 14.07
CA ILE A 113 -0.27 10.06 14.71
C ILE A 113 -0.62 9.27 15.97
N ALA A 114 -1.53 9.79 16.80
CA ALA A 114 -1.99 9.10 18.01
C ALA A 114 -2.68 7.77 17.69
N ALA A 115 -3.55 7.75 16.68
CA ALA A 115 -4.22 6.53 16.20
C ALA A 115 -3.20 5.50 15.69
N HIS A 116 -2.18 5.93 14.93
CA HIS A 116 -1.12 5.03 14.49
C HIS A 116 -0.35 4.45 15.69
N LYS A 117 0.02 5.28 16.66
CA LYS A 117 0.67 4.84 17.90
C LYS A 117 -0.19 3.84 18.67
N TRP A 118 -1.50 4.05 18.73
CA TRP A 118 -2.43 3.15 19.41
C TRP A 118 -2.52 1.78 18.71
N HIS A 119 -2.64 1.76 17.38
CA HIS A 119 -2.79 0.52 16.62
C HIS A 119 -1.49 -0.28 16.47
N VAL A 120 -0.34 0.38 16.35
CA VAL A 120 0.94 -0.26 16.01
C VAL A 120 1.90 -0.33 17.21
N GLY A 121 1.75 0.57 18.18
CA GLY A 121 2.52 0.63 19.42
C GLY A 121 3.67 1.65 19.43
N TYR A 122 3.97 2.29 18.29
CA TYR A 122 5.04 3.30 18.18
C TYR A 122 4.62 4.46 17.27
N ALA A 123 5.24 5.63 17.47
CA ALA A 123 5.08 6.79 16.61
C ALA A 123 6.29 7.04 15.71
N ILE A 124 7.47 6.55 16.09
CA ILE A 124 8.72 6.71 15.33
C ILE A 124 9.12 5.32 14.84
N LEU A 125 9.34 5.20 13.53
CA LEU A 125 9.72 3.94 12.91
C LEU A 125 11.23 3.87 12.72
N ASP A 126 11.82 2.71 13.02
CA ASP A 126 13.21 2.45 12.66
C ASP A 126 13.31 1.85 11.25
N THR A 127 13.91 2.60 10.34
CA THR A 127 14.14 2.19 8.94
C THR A 127 15.59 1.77 8.71
N SER A 128 16.40 1.58 9.76
CA SER A 128 17.81 1.14 9.65
C SER A 128 17.97 -0.17 8.88
N TRP A 129 17.02 -1.11 9.03
CA TRP A 129 17.05 -2.40 8.36
C TRP A 129 17.00 -2.27 6.82
N THR A 130 16.42 -1.18 6.30
CA THR A 130 16.24 -0.97 4.85
C THR A 130 17.55 -0.84 4.08
N SER A 131 18.68 -0.57 4.74
CA SER A 131 20.01 -0.58 4.10
C SER A 131 20.56 -1.98 3.85
N HIS A 132 20.01 -2.99 4.54
CA HIS A 132 20.50 -4.38 4.46
C HIS A 132 19.79 -5.20 3.37
N ASN A 133 18.74 -4.65 2.77
CA ASN A 133 17.93 -5.30 1.74
C ASN A 133 18.21 -4.68 0.37
N GLU A 134 18.61 -5.50 -0.60
CA GLU A 134 19.05 -5.05 -1.93
C GLU A 134 17.90 -4.40 -2.72
N PHE A 135 16.64 -4.82 -2.51
CA PHE A 135 15.46 -4.21 -3.13
C PHE A 135 15.12 -2.85 -2.54
N VAL A 136 14.90 -2.76 -1.21
CA VAL A 136 14.49 -1.51 -0.56
C VAL A 136 15.58 -0.44 -0.65
N ASN A 137 16.85 -0.85 -0.76
CA ASN A 137 17.95 0.09 -0.93
C ASN A 137 17.91 0.86 -2.26
N GLN A 138 17.18 0.34 -3.27
CA GLN A 138 16.96 1.02 -4.56
C GLN A 138 15.80 2.02 -4.52
N LEU A 139 15.00 2.00 -3.44
CA LEU A 139 13.82 2.84 -3.31
C LEU A 139 14.13 4.12 -2.53
N PRO A 140 13.41 5.23 -2.81
CA PRO A 140 13.50 6.42 -1.99
C PRO A 140 13.00 6.10 -0.57
N LYS A 141 13.83 6.39 0.43
CA LYS A 141 13.55 6.09 1.83
C LYS A 141 12.94 7.32 2.51
N PRO A 142 11.79 7.19 3.19
CA PRO A 142 11.21 8.31 3.94
C PRO A 142 12.18 8.73 5.05
N GLN A 143 12.36 10.04 5.21
CA GLN A 143 13.27 10.61 6.19
C GLN A 143 12.54 11.30 7.35
N TRP A 144 11.53 12.12 7.06
CA TRP A 144 10.82 12.92 8.08
C TRP A 144 9.56 12.24 8.58
N VAL A 145 8.68 11.88 7.64
CA VAL A 145 7.34 11.36 7.93
C VAL A 145 7.03 10.24 6.95
N THR A 146 6.31 9.22 7.40
CA THR A 146 5.80 8.13 6.55
C THR A 146 4.39 7.75 6.98
N SER A 147 3.54 7.42 6.02
CA SER A 147 2.29 6.68 6.27
C SER A 147 2.43 5.20 5.91
N LEU A 148 3.60 4.80 5.42
CA LEU A 148 3.88 3.44 4.97
C LEU A 148 4.42 2.60 6.14
N ASN A 149 3.93 1.37 6.23
CA ASN A 149 4.37 0.41 7.24
C ASN A 149 5.67 -0.29 6.79
N LEU A 150 6.81 0.38 7.03
CA LEU A 150 8.16 -0.16 6.78
C LEU A 150 8.78 -0.83 8.02
N ASP A 151 7.96 -1.51 8.82
CA ASP A 151 8.41 -2.20 10.03
C ASP A 151 9.24 -3.46 9.71
N HIS A 152 10.18 -3.76 10.59
CA HIS A 152 10.93 -5.02 10.58
C HIS A 152 10.00 -6.24 10.62
N LYS A 153 8.80 -6.11 11.21
CA LYS A 153 7.76 -7.17 11.19
C LYS A 153 7.36 -7.61 9.79
N ASN A 154 7.52 -6.75 8.79
CA ASN A 154 7.24 -7.05 7.38
C ASN A 154 8.43 -7.71 6.65
N THR A 155 9.47 -8.07 7.39
CA THR A 155 10.64 -8.79 6.89
C THR A 155 10.66 -10.24 7.41
N ILE A 156 11.46 -11.07 6.75
CA ILE A 156 11.79 -12.44 7.16
C ILE A 156 13.31 -12.54 7.21
N SER A 157 13.85 -12.94 8.36
CA SER A 157 15.26 -13.29 8.50
C SER A 157 15.49 -14.70 7.96
N MET A 158 16.36 -14.84 6.97
CA MET A 158 16.82 -16.16 6.49
C MET A 158 18.35 -16.17 6.56
N GLY A 159 18.88 -16.86 7.58
CA GLY A 159 20.30 -16.78 7.93
C GLY A 159 20.67 -15.38 8.40
N SER A 160 21.72 -14.79 7.81
CA SER A 160 22.24 -13.47 8.15
C SER A 160 21.61 -12.31 7.35
N LYS A 161 20.69 -12.58 6.42
CA LYS A 161 20.06 -11.57 5.55
C LYS A 161 18.58 -11.37 5.87
N LEU A 162 18.11 -10.14 5.66
CA LEU A 162 16.70 -9.75 5.81
C LEU A 162 16.03 -9.64 4.44
N PHE A 163 14.96 -10.40 4.27
CA PHE A 163 14.15 -10.44 3.05
C PHE A 163 12.83 -9.73 3.28
N CYS A 164 12.36 -8.96 2.31
CA CYS A 164 11.04 -8.35 2.31
C CYS A 164 9.98 -9.39 1.95
N LYS A 165 8.87 -9.42 2.69
CA LYS A 165 7.70 -10.23 2.33
C LYS A 165 7.07 -9.69 1.05
N PRO A 166 6.44 -10.55 0.21
CA PRO A 166 5.70 -10.10 -0.97
C PRO A 166 4.65 -9.02 -0.68
N SER A 167 4.00 -9.09 0.49
CA SER A 167 3.03 -8.07 0.94
C SER A 167 3.66 -6.68 1.08
N LEU A 168 4.94 -6.59 1.43
CA LEU A 168 5.66 -5.32 1.52
C LEU A 168 5.94 -4.72 0.15
N LEU A 169 6.24 -5.54 -0.86
CA LEU A 169 6.42 -5.07 -2.24
C LEU A 169 5.11 -4.46 -2.76
N VAL A 170 3.98 -5.13 -2.50
CA VAL A 170 2.65 -4.62 -2.86
C VAL A 170 2.37 -3.30 -2.15
N LEU A 171 2.69 -3.20 -0.86
CA LEU A 171 2.55 -1.97 -0.10
C LEU A 171 3.40 -0.82 -0.68
N LEU A 172 4.59 -1.14 -1.20
CA LEU A 172 5.49 -0.20 -1.88
C LEU A 172 5.09 0.13 -3.32
N GLY A 173 3.98 -0.42 -3.83
CA GLY A 173 3.50 -0.17 -5.18
C GLY A 173 4.16 -1.03 -6.25
N TYR A 174 4.63 -2.22 -5.90
CA TYR A 174 5.21 -3.19 -6.82
C TYR A 174 4.42 -4.50 -6.83
N CYS A 175 4.35 -5.13 -7.99
CA CYS A 175 3.79 -6.47 -8.13
C CYS A 175 4.76 -7.41 -8.82
N ILE A 176 4.53 -8.72 -8.61
CA ILE A 176 5.36 -9.77 -9.16
C ILE A 176 4.57 -10.51 -10.23
N ILE A 177 5.18 -10.67 -11.40
CA ILE A 177 4.64 -11.42 -12.52
C ILE A 177 5.60 -12.53 -12.95
N ARG A 178 5.08 -13.51 -13.68
CA ARG A 178 5.85 -14.58 -14.31
C ARG A 178 5.48 -14.67 -15.79
N ASP A 179 6.44 -15.03 -16.63
CA ASP A 179 6.16 -15.34 -18.03
C ASP A 179 5.42 -16.69 -18.11
N LYS A 180 4.27 -16.68 -18.78
CA LYS A 180 3.55 -17.87 -19.18
C LYS A 180 4.18 -18.32 -20.49
N GLY A 181 5.36 -18.93 -20.39
CA GLY A 181 5.97 -19.60 -21.53
C GLY A 181 4.98 -20.55 -22.21
N VAL A 182 5.17 -20.76 -23.52
CA VAL A 182 4.37 -21.69 -24.33
C VAL A 182 4.38 -23.14 -23.76
N ASP A 183 5.30 -23.44 -22.85
CA ASP A 183 5.47 -24.76 -22.22
C ASP A 183 4.91 -24.85 -20.78
N ALA A 184 4.13 -23.87 -20.31
CA ALA A 184 3.55 -23.88 -18.96
C ALA A 184 2.28 -24.76 -18.81
N THR A 185 2.05 -25.73 -19.70
CA THR A 185 0.94 -26.69 -19.61
C THR A 185 1.18 -27.85 -18.63
N ALA A 186 2.36 -27.96 -18.01
CA ALA A 186 2.68 -29.09 -17.13
C ALA A 186 2.76 -28.78 -15.62
N ALA A 187 2.60 -27.52 -15.19
CA ALA A 187 2.81 -27.14 -13.77
C ALA A 187 1.57 -26.54 -13.08
N THR A 188 0.37 -26.72 -13.65
CA THR A 188 -0.87 -26.13 -13.09
C THR A 188 -1.72 -27.11 -12.26
N THR A 189 -1.28 -28.36 -12.03
CA THR A 189 -2.16 -29.33 -11.36
C THR A 189 -1.79 -29.69 -9.92
N ASN A 190 -0.57 -29.49 -9.41
CA ASN A 190 -0.26 -29.90 -8.03
C ASN A 190 0.79 -29.01 -7.36
N LEU A 191 0.37 -27.90 -6.75
CA LEU A 191 0.97 -27.30 -5.53
C LEU A 191 0.20 -26.00 -5.15
N TYR A 192 -1.11 -26.15 -4.92
CA TYR A 192 -1.82 -25.22 -4.04
C TYR A 192 -1.54 -25.68 -2.59
N HIS A 193 -0.44 -25.24 -2.01
CA HIS A 193 -0.33 -25.18 -0.56
C HIS A 193 -0.77 -23.78 -0.12
N PRO A 194 -1.93 -23.62 0.53
CA PRO A 194 -2.23 -22.38 1.22
C PRO A 194 -1.30 -22.28 2.42
N ALA A 195 -0.21 -21.51 2.30
CA ALA A 195 0.56 -21.09 3.45
C ALA A 195 -0.29 -20.06 4.22
N SER A 196 -1.12 -20.56 5.15
CA SER A 196 -1.83 -19.73 6.11
C SER A 196 -0.83 -19.20 7.14
N SER A 197 -0.75 -17.88 7.29
CA SER A 197 0.15 -17.21 8.25
C SER A 197 -0.48 -17.07 9.64
N HIS A 198 -1.28 -18.03 10.08
CA HIS A 198 -1.89 -18.07 11.42
C HIS A 198 -1.49 -19.37 12.12
N HIS A 199 -0.26 -19.43 12.62
CA HIS A 199 0.22 -20.23 13.77
C HIS A 199 1.72 -20.52 13.60
N SER A 200 2.57 -19.74 14.27
CA SER A 200 3.90 -20.22 14.64
C SER A 200 4.26 -19.72 16.04
N SER A 201 3.62 -20.32 17.03
CA SER A 201 4.12 -20.36 18.39
C SER A 201 3.65 -21.68 18.99
N THR A 202 4.55 -22.65 19.07
CA THR A 202 4.73 -23.67 20.14
C THR A 202 5.33 -24.95 19.57
N HIS A 203 6.50 -25.30 20.14
CA HIS A 203 7.10 -26.61 20.37
C HIS A 203 6.51 -27.88 19.73
N ASP A 204 7.43 -28.68 19.16
CA ASP A 204 7.52 -30.14 19.20
C ASP A 204 6.23 -30.98 19.28
N LYS A 205 5.92 -31.69 18.19
CA LYS A 205 6.09 -33.15 18.10
C LYS A 205 5.70 -33.65 16.71
N VAL A 206 6.46 -34.64 16.27
CA VAL A 206 6.25 -35.47 15.07
C VAL A 206 4.91 -36.18 15.15
N GLU A 207 4.06 -36.04 14.14
CA GLU A 207 3.19 -37.12 13.66
C GLU A 207 2.60 -36.80 12.27
N THR A 208 2.97 -37.64 11.31
CA THR A 208 2.47 -37.66 9.93
C THR A 208 1.16 -38.46 9.91
N ALA A 209 0.05 -37.86 9.47
CA ALA A 209 -1.13 -38.62 9.06
C ALA A 209 -1.77 -37.98 7.81
N SER A 210 -1.51 -38.63 6.68
CA SER A 210 -2.21 -38.51 5.41
C SER A 210 -3.64 -39.04 5.52
N TYR A 211 -4.64 -38.27 5.05
CA TYR A 211 -5.98 -38.80 4.78
C TYR A 211 -6.19 -38.90 3.28
N VAL A 212 -6.23 -40.16 2.80
CA VAL A 212 -6.74 -40.55 1.49
C VAL A 212 -8.25 -40.68 1.62
N VAL A 213 -9.00 -39.95 0.80
CA VAL A 213 -10.45 -40.09 0.66
C VAL A 213 -10.72 -41.29 -0.24
N THR A 214 -11.28 -42.36 0.32
CA THR A 214 -11.91 -43.42 -0.47
C THR A 214 -13.32 -43.65 0.07
N THR A 215 -14.31 -43.34 -0.78
CA THR A 215 -15.72 -43.64 -0.57
C THR A 215 -15.99 -45.12 -0.83
N THR A 216 -16.56 -45.85 0.13
CA THR A 216 -17.53 -46.93 -0.10
C THR A 216 -18.28 -47.30 1.18
N LYS A 217 -19.48 -47.86 0.99
CA LYS A 217 -20.60 -48.04 1.93
C LYS A 217 -20.40 -49.17 2.96
N GLU A 218 -21.13 -49.03 4.07
CA GLU A 218 -21.64 -50.06 5.02
C GLU A 218 -20.67 -50.80 5.97
N GLY A 219 -21.04 -50.82 7.26
CA GLY A 219 -20.72 -51.94 8.17
C GLY A 219 -19.73 -51.69 9.31
N THR A 220 -20.25 -51.65 10.54
CA THR A 220 -19.57 -51.56 11.84
C THR A 220 -18.75 -52.82 12.18
N THR A 221 -17.50 -52.69 12.65
CA THR A 221 -16.93 -53.30 13.89
C THR A 221 -15.40 -53.14 13.99
N ALA A 222 -14.92 -52.95 15.22
CA ALA A 222 -13.52 -52.74 15.58
C ALA A 222 -12.71 -54.05 15.66
N SER A 223 -11.41 -54.01 15.32
CA SER A 223 -10.41 -54.91 15.92
C SER A 223 -8.97 -54.41 15.73
N ARG A 224 -8.17 -54.53 16.80
CA ARG A 224 -6.71 -54.37 16.88
C ARG A 224 -6.01 -55.61 16.30
N LEU A 225 -4.89 -55.45 15.59
CA LEU A 225 -3.58 -56.11 15.85
C LEU A 225 -2.61 -55.87 14.68
N GLY A 226 -1.30 -55.85 14.96
CA GLY A 226 -0.33 -56.52 14.06
C GLY A 226 0.81 -55.68 13.48
N THR A 227 1.89 -55.59 14.25
CA THR A 227 3.32 -55.46 13.90
C THR A 227 3.74 -56.03 12.53
N THR A 228 4.59 -55.32 11.76
CA THR A 228 5.64 -55.84 10.83
C THR A 228 6.52 -54.64 10.38
N LEU A 229 7.66 -54.35 11.03
CA LEU A 229 9.03 -54.80 10.73
C LEU A 229 9.42 -54.87 9.24
N TYR A 230 10.32 -53.95 8.87
CA TYR A 230 11.37 -53.96 7.84
C TYR A 230 11.05 -54.49 6.44
N ALA A 231 10.91 -53.55 5.50
CA ALA A 231 11.45 -53.72 4.15
C ALA A 231 12.45 -52.60 3.88
N ALA A 232 13.74 -52.96 3.85
CA ALA A 232 14.82 -52.08 3.46
C ALA A 232 14.68 -51.73 1.98
N ALA A 233 14.34 -50.48 1.67
CA ALA A 233 14.49 -49.91 0.34
C ALA A 233 15.58 -48.84 0.40
N GLN A 234 16.77 -49.22 -0.07
CA GLN A 234 17.85 -48.30 -0.40
C GLN A 234 17.40 -47.28 -1.47
N PRO A 235 18.06 -46.11 -1.52
CA PRO A 235 17.48 -44.85 -2.01
C PRO A 235 17.36 -44.84 -3.54
N PRO A 236 16.31 -44.24 -4.12
CA PRO A 236 16.30 -43.96 -5.55
C PRO A 236 17.41 -42.96 -5.90
N PRO A 237 18.08 -43.14 -7.05
CA PRO A 237 19.31 -42.47 -7.40
C PRO A 237 19.13 -40.96 -7.57
N HIS A 238 20.11 -40.21 -7.06
CA HIS A 238 20.30 -38.79 -7.31
C HIS A 238 20.33 -38.51 -8.82
N SER A 239 19.20 -38.13 -9.37
CA SER A 239 19.11 -37.36 -10.60
C SER A 239 18.18 -36.20 -10.30
N SER A 240 18.76 -35.11 -9.79
CA SER A 240 18.06 -33.84 -9.64
C SER A 240 17.61 -33.43 -11.05
N PRO A 241 16.32 -33.44 -11.41
CA PRO A 241 15.93 -32.77 -12.64
C PRO A 241 16.25 -31.30 -12.42
N ASN A 242 16.93 -30.67 -13.39
CA ASN A 242 17.19 -29.24 -13.44
C ASN A 242 15.93 -28.49 -13.01
N ARG A 243 15.86 -28.06 -11.74
CA ARG A 243 14.74 -27.28 -11.22
C ARG A 243 14.81 -25.97 -11.97
N LEU A 244 14.01 -25.85 -13.02
CA LEU A 244 13.84 -24.63 -13.82
C LEU A 244 13.77 -23.46 -12.84
N LYS A 245 14.82 -22.63 -12.87
CA LYS A 245 15.01 -21.55 -11.93
C LYS A 245 13.83 -20.60 -12.15
N THR A 246 12.86 -20.63 -11.24
CA THR A 246 11.64 -19.83 -11.40
C THR A 246 12.03 -18.37 -11.31
N GLU A 247 11.99 -17.69 -12.45
CA GLU A 247 12.31 -16.28 -12.56
C GLU A 247 11.03 -15.47 -12.36
N PHE A 248 11.09 -14.51 -11.46
CA PHE A 248 9.99 -13.61 -11.16
C PHE A 248 10.37 -12.21 -11.59
N ILE A 249 9.46 -11.52 -12.26
CA ILE A 249 9.69 -10.16 -12.74
C ILE A 249 8.93 -9.20 -11.82
N VAL A 250 9.61 -8.15 -11.35
CA VAL A 250 9.04 -7.10 -10.50
C VAL A 250 8.73 -5.88 -11.37
N ILE A 251 7.49 -5.40 -11.30
CA ILE A 251 7.02 -4.21 -12.02
C ILE A 251 6.29 -3.27 -11.07
N SER A 252 6.22 -1.99 -11.41
CA SER A 252 5.39 -1.03 -10.66
C SER A 252 3.91 -1.24 -10.99
N ILE A 253 3.03 -1.16 -9.98
CA ILE A 253 1.59 -1.22 -10.19
C ILE A 253 1.08 -0.03 -11.02
N TYR A 254 1.78 1.11 -10.97
CA TYR A 254 1.39 2.31 -11.72
C TYR A 254 1.61 2.13 -13.22
N ASP A 255 2.65 1.38 -13.63
CA ASP A 255 2.87 1.00 -15.03
C ASP A 255 1.79 0.05 -15.54
N LEU A 256 1.21 -0.76 -14.66
CA LEU A 256 0.16 -1.69 -15.02
C LEU A 256 -1.12 -0.96 -15.44
N VAL A 257 -1.44 0.19 -14.81
CA VAL A 257 -2.62 0.99 -15.14
C VAL A 257 -2.60 1.44 -16.60
N ALA A 258 -1.45 1.93 -17.08
CA ALA A 258 -1.27 2.30 -18.48
C ALA A 258 -1.37 1.09 -19.43
N ALA A 259 -0.90 -0.09 -18.98
CA ALA A 259 -0.99 -1.33 -19.77
C ALA A 259 -2.39 -1.96 -19.79
N LEU A 260 -3.28 -1.63 -18.86
CA LEU A 260 -4.67 -2.10 -18.86
C LEU A 260 -5.53 -1.41 -19.94
N LEU A 261 -5.12 -0.23 -20.41
CA LEU A 261 -5.81 0.51 -21.46
C LEU A 261 -5.50 -0.10 -22.85
N PRO A 262 -6.47 -0.72 -23.54
CA PRO A 262 -6.20 -1.55 -24.75
C PRO A 262 -5.55 -0.78 -25.91
N TRP A 263 -5.89 0.49 -26.05
CA TRP A 263 -5.38 1.42 -27.06
C TRP A 263 -3.94 1.84 -26.77
N ILE A 264 -3.60 2.11 -25.51
CA ILE A 264 -2.25 2.48 -25.07
C ILE A 264 -1.30 1.29 -25.15
N ARG A 265 -1.75 0.10 -24.71
CA ARG A 265 -0.97 -1.14 -24.74
C ARG A 265 -0.59 -1.57 -26.16
N ARG A 266 -1.51 -1.44 -27.13
CA ARG A 266 -1.25 -1.90 -28.51
C ARG A 266 -0.36 -0.95 -29.30
N LEU A 267 -0.41 0.34 -29.02
CA LEU A 267 0.22 1.35 -29.89
C LEU A 267 1.59 1.81 -29.39
N VAL A 268 1.80 1.96 -28.07
CA VAL A 268 2.97 2.74 -27.58
C VAL A 268 3.59 2.19 -26.29
N TYR A 269 2.84 1.50 -25.43
CA TYR A 269 3.31 1.27 -24.06
C TYR A 269 3.68 -0.19 -23.76
N SER A 270 4.90 -0.40 -23.27
CA SER A 270 5.30 -1.63 -22.58
C SER A 270 5.76 -1.30 -21.16
N PRO A 271 5.26 -2.00 -20.12
CA PRO A 271 5.65 -1.76 -18.73
C PRO A 271 7.15 -1.85 -18.49
N HIS A 272 7.65 -1.06 -17.55
CA HIS A 272 9.03 -1.17 -17.11
C HIS A 272 9.25 -2.41 -16.25
N GLN A 273 10.34 -3.12 -16.52
CA GLN A 273 10.86 -4.13 -15.61
C GLN A 273 11.77 -3.45 -14.59
N PHE A 274 11.31 -3.37 -13.35
CA PHE A 274 12.09 -2.79 -12.24
C PHE A 274 13.24 -3.72 -11.83
N GLY A 275 12.97 -5.03 -11.80
CA GLY A 275 13.95 -6.02 -11.44
C GLY A 275 13.48 -7.45 -11.65
N THR A 276 14.37 -8.38 -11.35
CA THR A 276 14.08 -9.81 -11.35
C THR A 276 14.38 -10.37 -9.96
N ILE A 277 13.50 -11.22 -9.44
CA ILE A 277 13.78 -12.04 -8.27
C ILE A 277 14.13 -13.45 -8.75
N THR A 278 15.32 -13.92 -8.37
CA THR A 278 15.74 -15.29 -8.64
C THR A 278 16.25 -15.94 -7.37
N THR A 279 15.50 -16.92 -6.85
CA THR A 279 15.85 -17.61 -5.59
C THR A 279 16.05 -16.62 -4.44
N ASN A 280 15.04 -15.78 -4.20
CA ASN A 280 15.01 -14.71 -3.19
C ASN A 280 16.02 -13.57 -3.32
N LYS A 281 16.92 -13.61 -4.31
CA LYS A 281 17.84 -12.51 -4.59
C LYS A 281 17.20 -11.53 -5.56
N PHE A 282 17.24 -10.25 -5.22
CA PHE A 282 16.76 -9.19 -6.11
C PHE A 282 17.88 -8.69 -7.03
N LEU A 283 17.62 -8.70 -8.34
CA LEU A 283 18.52 -8.18 -9.35
C LEU A 283 17.87 -6.98 -10.04
N VAL A 284 18.46 -5.81 -9.86
CA VAL A 284 18.04 -4.58 -10.54
C VAL A 284 18.24 -4.76 -12.03
N THR A 285 17.20 -4.46 -12.80
CA THR A 285 17.28 -4.48 -14.25
C THR A 285 17.65 -3.09 -14.78
N LYS A 286 18.30 -3.02 -15.95
CA LYS A 286 18.62 -1.74 -16.59
C LYS A 286 17.35 -0.91 -16.82
N SER A 287 17.44 0.41 -16.65
CA SER A 287 16.31 1.36 -16.73
C SER A 287 15.56 1.37 -18.08
N HIS A 288 16.12 0.77 -19.13
CA HIS A 288 15.48 0.66 -20.45
C HIS A 288 14.82 -0.70 -20.71
N THR A 289 14.95 -1.67 -19.80
CA THR A 289 14.35 -2.98 -20.01
C THR A 289 12.83 -2.88 -19.83
N ARG A 290 12.12 -3.35 -20.85
CA ARG A 290 10.65 -3.39 -20.89
C ARG A 290 10.19 -4.82 -21.04
N LEU A 291 8.96 -5.09 -20.62
CA LEU A 291 8.33 -6.37 -20.88
C LEU A 291 8.16 -6.61 -22.39
N HIS A 292 8.14 -7.88 -22.77
CA HIS A 292 7.92 -8.24 -24.16
C HIS A 292 6.43 -8.15 -24.48
N GLN A 293 6.05 -7.30 -25.45
CA GLN A 293 4.62 -7.01 -25.75
C GLN A 293 3.80 -8.24 -26.14
N LYS A 294 4.43 -9.23 -26.78
CA LYS A 294 3.78 -10.46 -27.25
C LYS A 294 3.81 -11.61 -26.23
N ALA A 295 4.51 -11.45 -25.11
CA ALA A 295 4.54 -12.47 -24.07
C ALA A 295 3.28 -12.39 -23.19
N ASN A 296 2.86 -13.54 -22.67
CA ASN A 296 1.71 -13.63 -21.77
C ASN A 296 2.24 -13.71 -20.35
N TYR A 297 1.93 -12.72 -19.51
CA TYR A 297 2.36 -12.71 -18.12
C TYR A 297 1.21 -13.14 -17.20
N THR A 298 1.54 -13.87 -16.14
CA THR A 298 0.60 -14.22 -15.06
C THR A 298 1.03 -13.56 -13.76
N TYR A 299 0.05 -13.07 -13.01
CA TYR A 299 0.28 -12.55 -11.66
C TYR A 299 0.78 -13.67 -10.75
N SER A 300 1.81 -13.37 -9.95
CA SER A 300 2.29 -14.27 -8.91
C SER A 300 2.09 -13.63 -7.54
N ARG A 301 1.72 -14.45 -6.54
CA ARG A 301 1.73 -14.03 -5.13
C ARG A 301 3.14 -13.70 -4.62
N GLY A 302 4.16 -13.98 -5.44
CA GLY A 302 5.52 -13.54 -5.24
C GLY A 302 6.37 -14.50 -4.43
N ASP A 303 7.62 -14.11 -4.25
CA ASP A 303 8.58 -14.72 -3.34
C ASP A 303 9.25 -13.60 -2.52
N CYS A 304 9.89 -13.96 -1.42
CA CYS A 304 10.56 -12.97 -0.59
C CYS A 304 11.76 -12.38 -1.35
N CYS A 305 12.06 -11.09 -1.19
CA CYS A 305 13.19 -10.46 -1.90
C CYS A 305 14.19 -9.83 -0.93
N GLY A 306 15.46 -10.16 -1.11
CA GLY A 306 16.59 -9.75 -0.27
C GLY A 306 17.69 -9.13 -1.09
#